data_AF-A0A7C8YN24-F1
#
_entry.id   AF-A0A7C8YN24-F1
#
_cell.length_a   1.000
_cell.length_b   1.000
_cell.length_c   1.000
_cell.angle_alpha   90.00
_cell.angle_beta   90.00
_cell.angle_gamma   90.00
#
_symmetry.space_group_name_H-M   'P 1'
#
loop_
_entity.id
_entity.type
_entity.pdbx_description
1 polymer ?
#
loop_
_entity_poly.entity_id
_entity_poly.type
_entity_poly.pdbx_seq_one_letter_code
_entity_poly.pdbx_strand_id
1 'polypeptide(L)'
;IQQSRFTEIKNHGNNIIPILKFSYNHLTPSLKSCFTYCALFPKDFMIPKWTVIELWIAHKYVEPLDEGQSIEEAAEEYFQILVRRCFFQDVKRSLIGEGLTFKIHDLMHDMAQQASGKDIFIADSGTMKPV
;
A
#
# COMPACT_ATOMS: atom_id res chain seq x y z
N ILE A 1 -25.37 34.15 3.81
CA ILE A 1 -25.40 33.14 2.73
C ILE A 1 -24.81 31.86 3.30
N GLN A 2 -25.67 30.89 3.61
CA GLN A 2 -25.35 29.46 3.80
C GLN A 2 -24.63 28.97 2.52
N GLN A 3 -23.76 27.97 2.44
CA GLN A 3 -23.47 26.77 3.23
C GLN A 3 -22.26 26.11 2.54
N SER A 4 -21.38 25.39 3.25
CA SER A 4 -20.79 24.17 2.69
C SER A 4 -20.41 23.20 3.80
N ARG A 5 -21.47 22.64 4.41
CA ARG A 5 -21.61 21.21 4.71
C ARG A 5 -20.28 20.51 5.07
N PHE A 6 -19.89 20.63 6.34
CA PHE A 6 -19.35 19.45 7.02
C PHE A 6 -20.38 18.36 6.82
N THR A 7 -20.13 17.47 5.88
CA THR A 7 -21.04 16.38 5.56
C THR A 7 -21.30 15.62 6.85
N GLU A 8 -22.58 15.45 7.17
CA GLU A 8 -23.09 14.61 8.23
C GLU A 8 -22.58 13.18 8.00
N ILE A 9 -21.46 12.80 8.63
CA ILE A 9 -20.98 11.42 8.57
C ILE A 9 -21.71 10.64 9.68
N LYS A 10 -22.93 10.22 9.37
CA LYS A 10 -23.52 9.04 10.01
C LYS A 10 -22.77 7.81 9.51
N ASN A 11 -21.70 7.44 10.21
CA ASN A 11 -21.22 6.06 10.36
C ASN A 11 -20.11 6.06 11.43
N HIS A 12 -20.46 5.65 12.65
CA HIS A 12 -19.56 5.55 13.80
C HIS A 12 -18.44 4.49 13.66
N GLY A 13 -18.14 4.03 12.45
CA GLY A 13 -17.21 2.93 12.18
C GLY A 13 -15.82 3.32 11.68
N ASN A 14 -15.56 4.55 11.22
CA ASN A 14 -14.21 4.85 10.69
C ASN A 14 -13.79 6.34 10.66
N ASN A 15 -13.90 7.04 11.80
CA ASN A 15 -13.44 8.44 11.95
C ASN A 15 -11.93 8.64 11.69
N ILE A 16 -11.16 7.55 11.59
CA ILE A 16 -9.71 7.57 11.37
C ILE A 16 -9.32 7.61 9.89
N ILE A 17 -10.17 7.12 8.97
CA ILE A 17 -9.84 7.06 7.53
C ILE A 17 -9.47 8.43 6.93
N PRO A 18 -10.19 9.53 7.24
CA PRO A 18 -9.78 10.87 6.76
C PRO A 18 -8.36 11.27 7.22
N ILE A 19 -7.98 10.87 8.44
CA ILE A 19 -6.65 11.14 9.01
C ILE A 19 -5.59 10.30 8.28
N LEU A 20 -5.86 9.01 8.03
CA LEU A 20 -4.96 8.14 7.26
C LEU A 20 -4.79 8.65 5.82
N LYS A 21 -5.88 9.11 5.20
CA LYS A 21 -5.87 9.72 3.87
C LYS A 21 -5.03 10.99 3.83
N PHE A 22 -5.02 11.77 4.91
CA PHE A 22 -4.11 12.92 5.03
C PHE A 22 -2.65 12.47 4.94
N SER A 23 -2.23 11.44 5.69
CA SER A 23 -0.86 10.88 5.60
C SER A 23 -0.54 10.37 4.20
N TYR A 24 -1.49 9.68 3.55
CA TYR A 24 -1.34 9.21 2.16
C TYR A 24 -1.17 10.35 1.17
N ASN A 25 -1.95 11.44 1.31
CA ASN A 25 -1.89 12.58 0.41
C ASN A 25 -0.51 13.27 0.42
N HIS A 26 0.25 13.14 1.51
CA HIS A 26 1.62 13.67 1.66
C HIS A 26 2.71 12.73 1.14
N LEU A 27 2.36 11.60 0.52
CA LEU A 27 3.30 10.79 -0.24
C LEU A 27 3.50 11.38 -1.65
N THR A 28 4.69 11.17 -2.21
CA THR A 28 4.96 11.43 -3.63
C THR A 28 4.10 10.50 -4.50
N PRO A 29 3.82 10.86 -5.77
CA PRO A 29 3.02 10.01 -6.67
C PRO A 29 3.56 8.58 -6.81
N SER A 30 4.88 8.42 -6.86
CA SER A 30 5.57 7.14 -6.97
C SER A 30 5.35 6.27 -5.72
N LEU A 31 5.51 6.85 -4.52
CA LEU A 31 5.21 6.17 -3.25
C LEU A 31 3.72 5.82 -3.08
N LYS A 32 2.81 6.70 -3.55
CA LYS A 32 1.37 6.42 -3.58
C LYS A 32 1.06 5.19 -4.42
N SER A 33 1.66 5.09 -5.61
CA SER A 33 1.47 3.96 -6.52
C SER A 33 2.00 2.66 -5.90
N CYS A 34 3.21 2.70 -5.33
CA CYS A 34 3.82 1.56 -4.62
C CYS A 34 2.94 1.07 -3.47
N PHE A 35 2.49 1.96 -2.58
CA PHE A 35 1.65 1.59 -1.45
C PHE A 35 0.28 1.07 -1.90
N THR A 36 -0.35 1.74 -2.85
CA THR A 36 -1.68 1.36 -3.37
C THR A 36 -1.66 -0.01 -4.03
N TYR A 37 -0.57 -0.34 -4.73
CA TYR A 37 -0.36 -1.67 -5.30
C TYR A 37 -0.35 -2.78 -4.22
N CYS A 38 0.20 -2.51 -3.04
CA CYS A 38 0.19 -3.49 -1.96
C CYS A 38 -1.23 -3.81 -1.47
N ALA A 39 -2.20 -2.91 -1.66
CA ALA A 39 -3.60 -3.17 -1.31
C ALA A 39 -4.34 -4.10 -2.29
N LEU A 40 -3.63 -4.62 -3.29
CA LEU A 40 -4.10 -5.76 -4.11
C LEU A 40 -4.01 -7.09 -3.35
N PHE A 41 -3.12 -7.19 -2.36
CA PHE A 41 -3.01 -8.36 -1.52
C PHE A 41 -4.13 -8.37 -0.48
N PRO A 42 -4.73 -9.53 -0.16
CA PRO A 42 -5.78 -9.62 0.85
C PRO A 42 -5.36 -9.07 2.22
N LYS A 43 -6.34 -8.62 2.99
CA LYS A 43 -6.16 -8.28 4.41
C LYS A 43 -5.55 -9.44 5.19
N ASP A 44 -4.76 -9.11 6.21
CA ASP A 44 -3.99 -10.05 7.05
C ASP A 44 -3.00 -10.97 6.30
N PHE A 45 -2.76 -10.75 5.01
CA PHE A 45 -1.77 -11.52 4.26
C PHE A 45 -0.35 -11.05 4.58
N MET A 46 0.54 -11.99 4.93
CA MET A 46 1.97 -11.73 5.11
C MET A 46 2.67 -11.71 3.76
N ILE A 47 3.05 -10.53 3.30
CA ILE A 47 3.63 -10.30 1.98
C ILE A 47 5.16 -10.36 2.08
N PRO A 48 5.86 -11.15 1.24
CA PRO A 48 7.32 -11.10 1.12
C PRO A 48 7.78 -9.75 0.55
N LYS A 49 8.73 -9.10 1.22
CA LYS A 49 9.24 -7.76 0.84
C LYS A 49 9.71 -7.72 -0.61
N TRP A 50 10.60 -8.64 -0.98
CA TRP A 50 11.26 -8.60 -2.29
C TRP A 50 10.31 -8.86 -3.45
N THR A 51 9.30 -9.72 -3.26
CA THR A 51 8.25 -9.91 -4.26
C THR A 51 7.54 -8.59 -4.60
N VAL A 52 7.23 -7.77 -3.59
CA VAL A 52 6.59 -6.47 -3.82
C VAL A 52 7.53 -5.46 -4.45
N ILE A 53 8.79 -5.41 -4.01
CA ILE A 53 9.81 -4.54 -4.60
C ILE A 53 9.99 -4.83 -6.09
N GLU A 54 10.14 -6.11 -6.46
CA GLU A 54 10.26 -6.53 -7.86
C GLU A 54 9.04 -6.12 -8.69
N LEU A 55 7.84 -6.24 -8.13
CA LEU A 55 6.60 -5.81 -8.78
C LEU A 55 6.57 -4.28 -8.97
N TRP A 56 6.99 -3.50 -7.99
CA TRP A 56 7.08 -2.05 -8.12
C TRP A 56 8.06 -1.63 -9.22
N ILE A 57 9.21 -2.28 -9.31
CA ILE A 57 10.21 -2.05 -10.36
C ILE A 57 9.65 -2.44 -11.73
N ALA A 58 9.03 -3.62 -11.84
CA ALA A 58 8.44 -4.11 -13.10
C ALA A 58 7.33 -3.19 -13.63
N HIS A 59 6.51 -2.63 -12.74
CA HIS A 59 5.48 -1.65 -13.06
C HIS A 59 6.03 -0.22 -13.26
N LYS A 60 7.33 0.00 -13.10
CA LYS A 60 8.01 1.30 -13.21
C LYS A 60 7.43 2.34 -12.25
N TYR A 61 7.07 1.92 -11.04
CA TYR A 61 6.61 2.81 -9.98
C TYR A 61 7.74 3.43 -9.17
N VAL A 62 8.96 2.94 -9.37
CA VAL A 62 10.16 3.40 -8.66
C VAL A 62 10.98 4.26 -9.60
N GLU A 63 11.50 5.36 -9.07
CA GLU A 63 12.49 6.21 -9.71
C GLU A 63 13.63 6.47 -8.73
N PRO A 64 14.89 6.52 -9.19
CA PRO A 64 16.03 6.91 -8.35
C PRO A 64 15.79 8.25 -7.66
N LEU A 65 16.11 8.33 -6.37
CA LEU A 65 16.01 9.55 -5.57
C LEU A 65 17.29 10.39 -5.64
N ASP A 66 18.43 9.72 -5.80
CA ASP A 66 19.75 10.32 -5.90
C ASP A 66 20.47 9.92 -7.19
N GLU A 67 21.42 10.76 -7.62
CA GLU A 67 22.26 10.47 -8.78
C GLU A 67 23.15 9.24 -8.52
N GLY A 68 23.16 8.29 -9.46
CA GLY A 68 23.94 7.07 -9.35
C GLY A 68 23.29 5.95 -8.50
N GLN A 69 22.13 6.19 -7.91
CA GLN A 69 21.37 5.16 -7.18
C GLN A 69 20.79 4.13 -8.15
N SER A 70 20.99 2.84 -7.86
CA SER A 70 20.34 1.77 -8.61
C SER A 70 18.83 1.73 -8.36
N ILE A 71 18.09 1.09 -9.27
CA ILE A 71 16.63 1.02 -9.12
C ILE A 71 16.22 0.15 -7.93
N GLU A 72 17.02 -0.86 -7.59
CA GLU A 72 16.82 -1.73 -6.45
C GLU A 72 17.08 -0.99 -5.12
N GLU A 73 18.13 -0.16 -5.05
CA GLU A 73 18.40 0.69 -3.89
C GLU A 73 17.27 1.71 -3.68
N ALA A 74 16.80 2.34 -4.75
CA ALA A 74 15.66 3.25 -4.69
C ALA A 74 14.38 2.55 -4.23
N ALA A 75 14.11 1.34 -4.71
CA ALA A 75 12.92 0.58 -4.31
C ALA A 75 12.97 0.15 -2.85
N GLU A 76 14.15 -0.23 -2.34
CA GLU A 76 14.36 -0.49 -0.93
C GLU A 76 14.12 0.78 -0.09
N GLU A 77 14.63 1.93 -0.54
CA GLU A 77 14.41 3.19 0.15
C GLU A 77 12.92 3.57 0.20
N TYR A 78 12.18 3.36 -0.89
CA TYR A 78 10.73 3.53 -0.91
C TYR A 78 10.04 2.64 0.12
N PHE A 79 10.44 1.37 0.20
CA PHE A 79 9.93 0.45 1.23
C PHE A 79 10.21 1.00 2.62
N GLN A 80 11.44 1.44 2.90
CA GLN A 80 11.83 2.00 4.20
C GLN A 80 11.06 3.29 4.55
N ILE A 81 10.79 4.16 3.57
CA ILE A 81 9.96 5.36 3.77
C ILE A 81 8.54 4.97 4.20
N LEU A 82 7.93 3.98 3.55
CA LEU A 82 6.60 3.49 3.88
C LEU A 82 6.55 2.83 5.27
N VAL A 83 7.58 2.06 5.63
CA VAL A 83 7.73 1.51 6.99
C VAL A 83 7.83 2.62 8.04
N ARG A 84 8.71 3.60 7.83
CA ARG A 84 8.91 4.73 8.76
C ARG A 84 7.66 5.59 8.94
N ARG A 85 6.81 5.66 7.92
CA ARG A 85 5.51 6.35 7.97
C ARG A 85 4.36 5.46 8.44
N CYS A 86 4.65 4.26 8.94
CA CYS A 86 3.70 3.30 9.49
C CYS A 86 2.63 2.82 8.48
N PHE A 87 2.94 2.80 7.18
CA PHE A 87 2.04 2.24 6.16
C PHE A 87 2.03 0.71 6.18
N PHE A 88 3.08 0.10 6.73
CA PHE A 88 3.24 -1.34 6.89
C PHE A 88 3.31 -1.73 8.36
N GLN A 89 2.77 -2.90 8.69
CA GLN A 89 2.77 -3.50 10.03
C GLN A 89 3.51 -4.83 10.00
N ASP A 90 3.94 -5.31 11.17
CA ASP A 90 4.52 -6.64 11.38
C ASP A 90 5.70 -6.94 10.43
N VAL A 91 6.53 -5.94 10.17
CA VAL A 91 7.78 -6.10 9.41
C VAL A 91 8.72 -7.00 10.21
N LYS A 92 8.83 -8.26 9.78
CA LYS A 92 9.51 -9.34 10.51
C LYS A 92 10.34 -10.16 9.54
N ARG A 93 11.34 -10.89 10.04
CA ARG A 93 12.07 -11.88 9.24
C ARG A 93 11.14 -13.01 8.82
N SER A 94 11.26 -13.46 7.58
CA SER A 94 10.48 -14.60 7.06
C SER A 94 10.73 -15.85 7.89
N LEU A 95 9.67 -16.64 8.12
CA LEU A 95 9.75 -17.96 8.75
C LEU A 95 10.19 -19.04 7.76
N ILE A 96 9.99 -18.79 6.46
CA ILE A 96 10.36 -19.68 5.37
C ILE A 96 11.27 -18.91 4.39
N GLY A 97 12.55 -19.26 4.35
CA GLY A 97 13.56 -18.62 3.49
C GLY A 97 14.20 -17.35 4.08
N GLU A 98 15.00 -16.68 3.26
CA GLU A 98 15.71 -15.46 3.63
C GLU A 98 14.89 -14.21 3.26
N GLY A 99 14.86 -13.21 4.14
CA GLY A 99 14.26 -11.90 3.86
C GLY A 99 13.26 -11.42 4.92
N LEU A 100 12.57 -10.33 4.59
CA LEU A 100 11.53 -9.72 5.43
C LEU A 100 10.14 -9.99 4.84
N THR A 101 9.16 -10.13 5.72
CA THR A 101 7.74 -10.15 5.40
C THR A 101 7.05 -9.02 6.16
N PHE A 102 5.97 -8.49 5.61
CA PHE A 102 5.18 -7.42 6.23
C PHE A 102 3.69 -7.60 5.90
N LYS A 103 2.82 -6.85 6.56
CA LYS A 103 1.39 -6.78 6.24
C LYS A 103 0.93 -5.32 6.13
N ILE A 104 -0.25 -5.12 5.57
CA ILE A 104 -0.95 -3.83 5.63
C ILE A 104 -2.05 -3.96 6.68
N HIS A 105 -2.14 -3.01 7.60
CA HIS A 105 -3.22 -2.95 8.56
C HIS A 105 -4.56 -2.73 7.82
N ASP A 106 -5.65 -3.40 8.23
CA ASP A 106 -6.97 -3.33 7.57
C ASP A 106 -7.44 -1.91 7.23
N LEU A 107 -7.32 -0.98 8.17
CA LEU A 107 -7.65 0.44 7.95
C LEU A 107 -6.79 1.12 6.87
N MET A 108 -5.49 0.79 6.80
CA MET A 108 -4.60 1.32 5.76
C MET A 108 -4.92 0.70 4.41
N HIS A 109 -5.29 -0.59 4.39
CA HIS A 109 -5.76 -1.28 3.21
C HIS A 109 -7.08 -0.68 2.69
N ASP A 110 -8.07 -0.47 3.56
CA ASP A 110 -9.35 0.16 3.20
C ASP A 110 -9.16 1.58 2.67
N MET A 111 -8.25 2.34 3.28
CA MET A 111 -7.91 3.68 2.81
C MET A 111 -7.23 3.64 1.43
N ALA A 112 -6.30 2.71 1.21
CA ALA A 112 -5.63 2.53 -0.07
C ALA A 112 -6.62 2.18 -1.19
N GLN A 113 -7.55 1.25 -0.94
CA GLN A 113 -8.59 0.88 -1.89
C GLN A 113 -9.51 2.06 -2.24
N GLN A 114 -9.88 2.89 -1.25
CA GLN A 114 -10.62 4.13 -1.52
C GLN A 114 -9.80 5.14 -2.34
N ALA A 115 -8.47 5.17 -2.16
CA ALA A 115 -7.58 6.06 -2.89
C ALA A 115 -7.35 5.63 -4.35
N SER A 116 -7.44 4.34 -4.67
CA SER A 116 -7.33 3.80 -6.04
C SER A 116 -8.51 4.17 -6.95
N GLY A 117 -9.60 4.70 -6.39
CA GLY A 117 -10.76 5.19 -7.14
C GLY A 117 -11.65 4.10 -7.77
N LYS A 118 -11.35 2.81 -7.58
CA LYS A 118 -12.15 1.67 -8.04
C LYS A 118 -11.95 0.47 -7.14
N ASP A 119 -13.02 -0.31 -6.97
CA ASP A 119 -13.00 -1.67 -6.41
C ASP A 119 -11.84 -2.45 -7.02
N ILE A 120 -10.77 -2.62 -6.25
CA ILE A 120 -9.75 -3.60 -6.55
C ILE A 120 -10.48 -4.94 -6.50
N PHE A 121 -10.73 -5.54 -7.67
CA PHE A 121 -11.21 -6.91 -7.75
C PHE A 121 -10.10 -7.79 -7.20
N ILE A 122 -10.25 -8.23 -5.95
CA ILE A 122 -9.47 -9.31 -5.40
C ILE A 122 -9.72 -10.50 -6.34
N ALA A 123 -8.67 -10.98 -7.00
CA ALA A 123 -8.75 -12.25 -7.69
C ALA A 123 -8.96 -13.31 -6.60
N ASP A 124 -10.22 -13.65 -6.36
CA ASP A 124 -10.58 -14.76 -5.49
C ASP A 124 -9.93 -16.02 -6.08
N SER A 125 -9.25 -16.80 -5.24
CA SER A 125 -8.58 -18.05 -5.60
C SER A 125 -9.60 -19.18 -5.89
N GLY A 126 -10.75 -18.84 -6.47
CA GLY A 126 -11.87 -19.73 -6.73
C GLY A 126 -12.21 -19.76 -8.22
N THR A 127 -11.86 -20.87 -8.86
CA THR A 127 -12.28 -21.32 -10.22
C THR A 127 -11.45 -20.86 -11.42
N MET A 128 -10.24 -21.40 -11.56
CA MET A 128 -9.79 -21.83 -12.90
C MET A 128 -10.57 -23.10 -13.25
N LYS A 129 -11.49 -23.03 -14.23
CA LYS A 129 -11.91 -24.21 -14.98
C LYS A 129 -10.90 -24.44 -16.10
N PRO A 130 -10.34 -25.65 -16.25
CA PRO A 130 -9.43 -25.92 -17.34
C PRO A 130 -10.18 -25.85 -18.68
N VAL A 131 -9.55 -25.21 -19.67
CA VAL A 131 -9.87 -25.37 -21.10
C VAL A 131 -9.46 -26.76 -21.55
#